data_AF-A0A1V5HRS8-F1
#
_entry.id   AF-A0A1V5HRS8-F1
#
_cell.length_a   1.000
_cell.length_b   1.000
_cell.length_c   1.000
_cell.angle_alpha   90.00
_cell.angle_beta   90.00
_cell.angle_gamma   90.00
#
_symmetry.space_group_name_H-M   'P 1'
#
loop_
_entity.id
_entity.type
_entity.pdbx_description
1 polymer ?
#
loop_
_entity_poly.entity_id
_entity_poly.type
_entity_poly.pdbx_seq_one_letter_code
_entity_poly.pdbx_strand_id
1 'polypeptide(L)'
;MYCQKCGKKLNDDAKFCDGCGAKVVHDDAPSAPAVTATPVAPVTPEPPKPVKTTVTEGRVHKCPYCGEILESGVLRCPSCGHEIRDREVVHSVQAFFERVNATSDIDTKIGLIRTFPIPNDRENILEFMLMASSNFDAAYYATNKNVDNLASAWLSKIDQCYEKGKVFLTSETDRKTMDELYQKSHGSAKKIQILKLVMIIGGFACLLTALILICLPRSAEGVGPLDYTGMGLIIAGVLLIVFGFKRKKTNKESIEDQARKDKKKEDDRKYELEKKKLEIQEEQGPADAEEEEEEDEEDDEEAEDEPDKKAKKKSVDESTEEKEN
;
A
#
# COMPACT_ATOMS: atom_id res chain seq x y z
N MET A 1 22.21 -28.99 45.54
CA MET A 1 20.78 -29.33 45.21
C MET A 1 20.67 -30.02 43.84
N TYR A 2 19.47 -30.14 43.23
CA TYR A 2 19.26 -30.49 41.79
C TYR A 2 18.38 -29.43 41.10
N CYS A 3 18.59 -29.19 39.80
CA CYS A 3 17.85 -28.19 39.03
C CYS A 3 16.45 -28.68 38.64
N GLN A 4 15.40 -27.99 39.09
CA GLN A 4 14.01 -28.31 38.78
C GLN A 4 13.66 -28.27 37.28
N LYS A 5 14.46 -27.59 36.43
CA LYS A 5 14.20 -27.48 34.98
C LYS A 5 14.87 -28.57 34.12
N CYS A 6 15.96 -29.20 34.60
CA CYS A 6 16.74 -30.15 33.78
C CYS A 6 17.31 -31.36 34.55
N GLY A 7 17.04 -31.50 35.85
CA GLY A 7 17.50 -32.64 36.67
C GLY A 7 19.01 -32.67 36.97
N LYS A 8 19.83 -31.75 36.44
CA LYS A 8 21.28 -31.74 36.72
C LYS A 8 21.56 -31.36 38.19
N LYS A 9 22.55 -32.01 38.80
CA LYS A 9 23.02 -31.66 40.15
C LYS A 9 23.62 -30.26 40.16
N LEU A 10 23.23 -29.45 41.14
CA LEU A 10 23.69 -28.08 41.36
C LEU A 10 24.71 -28.06 42.49
N ASN A 11 25.78 -27.26 42.32
CA ASN A 11 26.64 -26.81 43.41
C ASN A 11 25.82 -25.95 44.39
N ASP A 12 26.16 -25.96 45.67
CA ASP A 12 25.20 -25.52 46.70
C ASP A 12 25.02 -23.99 46.74
N ASP A 13 26.00 -23.19 46.31
CA ASP A 13 25.84 -21.72 46.12
C ASP A 13 25.36 -21.30 44.71
N ALA A 14 24.97 -22.24 43.84
CA ALA A 14 24.69 -21.94 42.43
C ALA A 14 23.45 -21.05 42.26
N LYS A 15 23.62 -19.80 41.80
CA LYS A 15 22.52 -18.87 41.47
C LYS A 15 21.79 -19.21 40.16
N PHE A 16 22.44 -19.96 39.29
CA PHE A 16 21.92 -20.43 38.00
C PHE A 16 22.45 -21.84 37.72
N CYS A 17 21.67 -22.65 37.00
CA CYS A 17 22.07 -23.98 36.56
C CYS A 17 23.04 -23.90 35.38
N ASP A 18 24.26 -24.40 35.57
CA ASP A 18 25.33 -24.45 34.56
C ASP A 18 24.92 -25.22 33.29
N GLY A 19 24.09 -26.27 33.43
CA GLY A 19 23.64 -27.11 32.32
C GLY A 19 22.45 -26.59 31.51
N CYS A 20 21.73 -25.54 31.95
CA CYS A 20 20.52 -25.06 31.23
C CYS A 20 20.15 -23.57 31.43
N GLY A 21 20.97 -22.80 32.15
CA GLY A 21 20.76 -21.37 32.40
C GLY A 21 19.61 -21.02 33.36
N ALA A 22 18.85 -22.01 33.87
CA ALA A 22 17.73 -21.74 34.77
C ALA A 22 18.20 -21.12 36.10
N LYS A 23 17.61 -19.98 36.49
CA LYS A 23 17.85 -19.36 37.80
C LYS A 23 17.41 -20.29 38.92
N VAL A 24 18.22 -20.38 39.96
CA VAL A 24 17.94 -21.13 41.19
C VAL A 24 17.44 -20.14 42.24
N VAL A 25 16.38 -20.51 42.96
CA VAL A 25 15.91 -19.81 44.16
C VAL A 25 16.42 -20.58 45.36
N HIS A 26 16.98 -19.87 46.34
CA HIS A 26 17.42 -20.40 47.62
C HIS A 26 16.55 -19.73 48.69
N ASP A 27 15.75 -20.51 49.41
CA ASP A 27 14.74 -20.02 50.35
C ASP A 27 15.33 -19.83 51.77
N ASP A 28 16.41 -19.04 51.86
CA ASP A 28 17.06 -18.67 53.13
C ASP A 28 16.69 -17.24 53.54
N ALA A 29 15.90 -17.13 54.61
CA ALA A 29 15.62 -15.89 55.33
C ALA A 29 15.50 -16.18 56.83
N PRO A 30 15.86 -15.23 57.70
CA PRO A 30 14.78 -14.64 58.50
C PRO A 30 14.92 -13.16 58.89
N SER A 31 13.75 -12.53 59.04
CA SER A 31 13.42 -11.37 59.91
C SER A 31 14.01 -9.96 59.64
N ALA A 32 13.13 -8.96 59.83
CA ALA A 32 13.41 -7.52 59.86
C ALA A 32 13.31 -6.96 61.30
N PRO A 33 13.38 -5.63 61.53
CA PRO A 33 12.13 -4.84 61.57
C PRO A 33 12.25 -3.40 61.01
N ALA A 34 11.16 -2.61 61.12
CA ALA A 34 10.99 -1.27 60.54
C ALA A 34 10.86 -0.13 61.57
N VAL A 35 10.95 1.13 61.13
CA VAL A 35 10.33 2.38 61.67
C VAL A 35 10.62 3.58 60.73
N THR A 36 9.86 4.69 60.61
CA THR A 36 8.40 4.99 60.66
C THR A 36 8.12 6.41 60.08
N ALA A 37 7.11 6.55 59.20
CA ALA A 37 6.20 7.72 59.09
C ALA A 37 6.78 9.10 58.60
N THR A 38 6.07 10.10 58.06
CA THR A 38 4.63 10.35 57.65
C THR A 38 4.57 11.62 56.74
N PRO A 39 3.38 12.17 56.38
CA PRO A 39 2.36 11.81 55.38
C PRO A 39 2.56 12.62 54.05
N VAL A 40 1.77 12.55 52.96
CA VAL A 40 0.34 12.91 52.75
C VAL A 40 -0.12 12.38 51.36
N ALA A 41 -1.42 12.11 51.21
CA ALA A 41 -2.12 11.77 49.95
C ALA A 41 -3.30 12.77 49.75
N PRO A 42 -4.01 12.85 48.58
CA PRO A 42 -4.01 11.92 47.45
C PRO A 42 -3.97 12.53 46.02
N VAL A 43 -3.55 11.75 45.01
CA VAL A 43 -3.88 11.98 43.58
C VAL A 43 -4.17 10.65 42.87
N THR A 44 -5.14 10.67 41.96
CA THR A 44 -5.67 9.59 41.10
C THR A 44 -4.61 9.01 40.13
N PRO A 45 -4.65 7.71 39.77
CA PRO A 45 -3.62 7.08 38.91
C PRO A 45 -3.62 7.50 37.43
N GLU A 46 -2.42 7.76 36.89
CA GLU A 46 -2.11 7.78 35.44
C GLU A 46 -1.75 6.36 34.93
N PRO A 47 -1.97 6.03 33.63
CA PRO A 47 -1.63 4.73 33.07
C PRO A 47 -0.11 4.58 32.77
N PRO A 48 0.42 3.33 32.70
CA PRO A 48 1.84 3.09 32.52
C PRO A 48 2.36 3.48 31.13
N LYS A 49 3.39 4.33 31.10
CA LYS A 49 4.15 4.67 29.88
C LYS A 49 5.07 3.48 29.51
N PRO A 50 5.17 3.07 28.23
CA PRO A 50 5.88 1.86 27.85
C PRO A 50 7.39 2.01 28.05
N VAL A 51 7.97 1.11 28.85
CA VAL A 51 9.42 1.01 29.04
C VAL A 51 10.05 0.46 27.76
N LYS A 52 11.04 1.18 27.20
CA LYS A 52 11.84 0.66 26.08
C LYS A 52 12.62 -0.57 26.55
N THR A 53 12.56 -1.65 25.77
CA THR A 53 13.45 -2.80 25.93
C THR A 53 14.91 -2.38 25.79
N THR A 54 15.75 -2.87 26.69
CA THR A 54 17.19 -2.59 26.71
C THR A 54 17.88 -3.20 25.50
N VAL A 55 18.74 -2.42 24.85
CA VAL A 55 19.47 -2.82 23.64
C VAL A 55 20.56 -3.84 23.96
N THR A 56 20.75 -4.82 23.08
CA THR A 56 21.82 -5.82 23.15
C THR A 56 23.20 -5.17 23.08
N GLU A 57 24.09 -5.52 24.01
CA GLU A 57 25.47 -5.03 24.05
C GLU A 57 26.27 -5.49 22.80
N GLY A 58 27.22 -4.67 22.32
CA GLY A 58 28.36 -5.18 21.54
C GLY A 58 28.67 -4.59 20.15
N ARG A 59 27.90 -3.65 19.57
CA ARG A 59 28.35 -2.95 18.35
C ARG A 59 29.22 -1.73 18.68
N VAL A 60 30.44 -1.70 18.15
CA VAL A 60 31.37 -0.57 18.26
C VAL A 60 31.10 0.42 17.14
N HIS A 61 30.51 1.57 17.47
CA HIS A 61 30.26 2.64 16.50
C HIS A 61 31.55 3.44 16.27
N LYS A 62 31.86 3.76 15.00
CA LYS A 62 33.01 4.59 14.63
C LYS A 62 32.58 5.83 13.86
N CYS A 63 33.26 6.95 14.09
CA CYS A 63 33.06 8.17 13.33
C CYS A 63 33.42 7.93 11.85
N PRO A 64 32.52 8.21 10.89
CA PRO A 64 32.78 7.99 9.47
C PRO A 64 33.77 8.99 8.87
N TYR A 65 34.12 10.06 9.61
CA TYR A 65 35.02 11.13 9.15
C TYR A 65 36.47 10.99 9.66
N CYS A 66 36.68 10.53 10.91
CA CYS A 66 38.02 10.40 11.51
C CYS A 66 38.32 9.04 12.17
N GLY A 67 37.39 8.09 12.17
CA GLY A 67 37.60 6.74 12.72
C GLY A 67 37.52 6.60 14.25
N GLU A 68 37.33 7.71 14.98
CA GLU A 68 37.06 7.78 16.44
C GLU A 68 36.06 6.71 16.87
N ILE A 69 36.30 6.01 17.99
CA ILE A 69 35.29 5.12 18.58
C ILE A 69 34.31 5.98 19.39
N LEU A 70 33.02 5.82 19.12
CA LEU A 70 31.95 6.65 19.69
C LEU A 70 31.16 5.84 20.72
N GLU A 71 30.84 6.50 21.85
CA GLU A 71 29.84 6.00 22.78
C GLU A 71 28.43 6.15 22.21
N SER A 72 27.53 5.23 22.58
CA SER A 72 26.16 5.18 22.04
C SER A 72 25.36 6.43 22.37
N GLY A 73 24.95 7.19 21.36
CA GLY A 73 24.15 8.42 21.50
C GLY A 73 24.93 9.74 21.33
N VAL A 74 26.23 9.68 21.02
CA VAL A 74 27.07 10.87 20.75
C VAL A 74 26.70 11.52 19.41
N LEU A 75 25.95 12.64 19.46
CA LEU A 75 25.45 13.39 18.29
C LEU A 75 26.51 14.18 17.50
N ARG A 76 27.67 14.47 18.09
CA ARG A 76 28.83 15.07 17.41
C ARG A 76 30.10 14.39 17.87
N CYS A 77 30.95 13.97 16.93
CA CYS A 77 32.21 13.33 17.26
C CYS A 77 33.14 14.28 18.04
N PRO A 78 33.65 13.91 19.22
CA PRO A 78 34.44 14.81 20.07
C PRO A 78 35.75 15.27 19.38
N SER A 79 36.39 14.38 18.62
CA SER A 79 37.72 14.64 18.03
C SER A 79 37.71 15.33 16.66
N CYS A 80 36.56 15.51 16.02
CA CYS A 80 36.47 16.17 14.70
C CYS A 80 35.24 17.07 14.48
N GLY A 81 34.31 17.16 15.44
CA GLY A 81 33.10 17.98 15.36
C GLY A 81 32.03 17.50 14.37
N HIS A 82 32.31 16.47 13.55
CA HIS A 82 31.37 15.94 12.57
C HIS A 82 30.08 15.45 13.24
N GLU A 83 28.93 15.83 12.68
CA GLU A 83 27.62 15.46 13.20
C GLU A 83 27.35 13.98 12.91
N ILE A 84 27.08 13.22 13.96
CA ILE A 84 26.86 11.77 13.86
C ILE A 84 25.36 11.54 13.82
N ARG A 85 24.87 11.17 12.64
CA ARG A 85 23.51 10.68 12.43
C ARG A 85 23.57 9.19 12.11
N ASP A 86 22.74 8.39 12.78
CA ASP A 86 22.69 6.95 12.55
C ASP A 86 22.15 6.65 11.14
N ARG A 87 23.07 6.33 10.23
CA ARG A 87 22.78 6.05 8.81
C ARG A 87 21.84 4.84 8.63
N GLU A 88 21.69 4.00 9.66
CA GLU A 88 20.72 2.88 9.72
C GLU A 88 19.25 3.34 9.57
N VAL A 89 18.95 4.64 9.75
CA VAL A 89 17.61 5.23 9.51
C VAL A 89 17.40 5.66 8.04
N VAL A 90 18.44 6.10 7.33
CA VAL A 90 18.32 6.63 5.94
C VAL A 90 17.83 5.54 4.97
N HIS A 91 18.23 4.29 5.22
CA HIS A 91 17.83 3.15 4.42
C HIS A 91 16.31 2.83 4.47
N SER A 92 15.55 3.47 5.37
CA SER A 92 14.12 3.18 5.60
C SER A 92 13.17 3.75 4.54
N VAL A 93 13.44 4.95 4.00
CA VAL A 93 12.53 5.64 3.06
C VAL A 93 12.59 4.98 1.68
N GLN A 94 13.80 4.74 1.16
CA GLN A 94 13.99 4.06 -0.11
C GLN A 94 13.47 2.61 -0.07
N ALA A 95 13.83 1.82 0.95
CA ALA A 95 13.37 0.43 1.06
C ALA A 95 11.85 0.31 1.26
N PHE A 96 11.21 1.31 1.89
CA PHE A 96 9.75 1.42 1.93
C PHE A 96 9.16 1.63 0.53
N PHE A 97 9.74 2.54 -0.27
CA PHE A 97 9.26 2.81 -1.63
C PHE A 97 9.42 1.59 -2.55
N GLU A 98 10.56 0.92 -2.50
CA GLU A 98 10.82 -0.35 -3.19
C GLU A 98 9.76 -1.40 -2.82
N ARG A 99 9.44 -1.54 -1.53
CA ARG A 99 8.40 -2.46 -1.04
C ARG A 99 6.99 -2.09 -1.51
N VAL A 100 6.64 -0.80 -1.50
CA VAL A 100 5.37 -0.30 -2.05
C VAL A 100 5.27 -0.55 -3.55
N ASN A 101 6.37 -0.43 -4.29
CA ASN A 101 6.38 -0.66 -5.74
C ASN A 101 6.31 -2.16 -6.08
N ALA A 102 7.12 -2.99 -5.42
CA ALA A 102 7.19 -4.44 -5.65
C ALA A 102 5.92 -5.21 -5.22
N THR A 103 5.14 -4.66 -4.28
CA THR A 103 3.79 -5.17 -3.96
C THR A 103 2.89 -5.05 -5.20
N SER A 104 2.15 -6.09 -5.58
CA SER A 104 1.17 -6.01 -6.68
C SER A 104 -0.21 -5.51 -6.19
N ASP A 105 -0.70 -6.06 -5.08
CA ASP A 105 -2.00 -5.73 -4.51
C ASP A 105 -2.11 -4.26 -4.05
N ILE A 106 -3.21 -3.63 -4.42
CA ILE A 106 -3.50 -2.22 -4.18
C ILE A 106 -3.90 -1.98 -2.71
N ASP A 107 -4.63 -2.91 -2.10
CA ASP A 107 -5.11 -2.74 -0.73
C ASP A 107 -3.94 -2.91 0.27
N THR A 108 -3.02 -3.84 -0.01
CA THR A 108 -1.72 -3.97 0.68
C THR A 108 -0.84 -2.74 0.47
N LYS A 109 -0.74 -2.16 -0.73
CA LYS A 109 -0.03 -0.87 -0.95
C LYS A 109 -0.60 0.24 -0.06
N ILE A 110 -1.92 0.38 0.01
CA ILE A 110 -2.62 1.36 0.86
C ILE A 110 -2.28 1.12 2.34
N GLY A 111 -2.29 -0.14 2.79
CA GLY A 111 -1.89 -0.55 4.14
C GLY A 111 -0.44 -0.19 4.48
N LEU A 112 0.50 -0.49 3.59
CA LEU A 112 1.92 -0.12 3.73
C LEU A 112 2.09 1.41 3.82
N ILE A 113 1.48 2.17 2.90
CA ILE A 113 1.59 3.63 2.87
C ILE A 113 0.99 4.24 4.14
N ARG A 114 -0.13 3.75 4.66
CA ARG A 114 -0.72 4.28 5.90
C ARG A 114 0.08 3.94 7.16
N THR A 115 0.61 2.72 7.26
CA THR A 115 1.32 2.28 8.47
C THR A 115 2.76 2.78 8.55
N PHE A 116 3.38 3.19 7.44
CA PHE A 116 4.75 3.70 7.44
C PHE A 116 4.93 4.94 8.37
N PRO A 117 5.86 4.91 9.33
CA PRO A 117 6.11 6.04 10.22
C PRO A 117 6.84 7.17 9.49
N ILE A 118 6.38 8.42 9.64
CA ILE A 118 7.11 9.57 9.09
C ILE A 118 8.50 9.65 9.75
N PRO A 119 9.61 9.75 8.98
CA PRO A 119 10.96 9.88 9.53
C PRO A 119 11.13 11.06 10.49
N ASN A 120 12.17 11.03 11.33
CA ASN A 120 12.46 12.04 12.35
C ASN A 120 13.75 12.85 12.09
N ASP A 121 14.39 12.64 10.95
CA ASP A 121 15.55 13.42 10.47
C ASP A 121 15.14 14.39 9.35
N ARG A 122 15.86 15.52 9.26
CA ARG A 122 15.63 16.61 8.31
C ARG A 122 15.59 16.14 6.85
N GLU A 123 16.62 15.43 6.40
CA GLU A 123 16.73 15.00 5.00
C GLU A 123 15.69 13.94 4.68
N ASN A 124 15.50 12.97 5.56
CA ASN A 124 14.50 11.90 5.38
C ASN A 124 13.05 12.44 5.36
N ILE A 125 12.75 13.50 6.10
CA ILE A 125 11.44 14.20 6.05
C ILE A 125 11.24 14.87 4.69
N LEU A 126 12.26 15.56 4.16
CA LEU A 126 12.18 16.23 2.86
C LEU A 126 12.09 15.24 1.69
N GLU A 127 12.87 14.15 1.74
CA GLU A 127 12.82 13.06 0.76
C GLU A 127 11.44 12.39 0.74
N PHE A 128 10.91 12.01 1.92
CA PHE A 128 9.60 11.40 2.04
C PHE A 128 8.47 12.35 1.57
N MET A 129 8.57 13.65 1.87
CA MET A 129 7.62 14.66 1.37
C MET A 129 7.63 14.75 -0.16
N LEU A 130 8.83 14.78 -0.77
CA LEU A 130 8.99 14.81 -2.22
C LEU A 130 8.42 13.54 -2.87
N MET A 131 8.77 12.37 -2.35
CA MET A 131 8.28 11.05 -2.79
C MET A 131 6.76 10.92 -2.67
N ALA A 132 6.17 11.32 -1.54
CA ALA A 132 4.72 11.28 -1.37
C ALA A 132 4.01 12.24 -2.33
N SER A 133 4.57 13.42 -2.58
CA SER A 133 4.03 14.41 -3.53
C SER A 133 4.11 13.97 -5.00
N SER A 134 5.13 13.19 -5.39
CA SER A 134 5.27 12.69 -6.77
C SER A 134 4.36 11.49 -7.06
N ASN A 135 4.03 10.69 -6.04
CA ASN A 135 3.12 9.55 -6.15
C ASN A 135 1.63 9.92 -5.97
N PHE A 136 1.31 11.19 -5.67
CA PHE A 136 -0.06 11.65 -5.43
C PHE A 136 -0.79 12.07 -6.73
N ASP A 137 -1.67 11.21 -7.24
CA ASP A 137 -2.60 11.60 -8.31
C ASP A 137 -3.74 12.49 -7.78
N ALA A 138 -3.50 13.79 -7.84
CA ALA A 138 -4.44 14.83 -7.44
C ALA A 138 -5.77 14.81 -8.24
N ALA A 139 -5.77 14.35 -9.49
CA ALA A 139 -6.96 14.30 -10.33
C ALA A 139 -7.86 13.11 -9.98
N TYR A 140 -7.24 11.97 -9.69
CA TYR A 140 -7.90 10.77 -9.18
C TYR A 140 -8.48 11.01 -7.77
N TYR A 141 -7.69 11.58 -6.84
CA TYR A 141 -8.20 11.96 -5.53
C TYR A 141 -9.38 12.96 -5.62
N ALA A 142 -9.29 13.95 -6.52
CA ALA A 142 -10.37 14.91 -6.75
C ALA A 142 -11.67 14.29 -7.31
N THR A 143 -11.60 13.14 -7.98
CA THR A 143 -12.78 12.43 -8.49
C THR A 143 -13.33 11.37 -7.53
N ASN A 144 -12.50 10.85 -6.63
CA ASN A 144 -12.78 9.68 -5.80
C ASN A 144 -12.66 9.99 -4.30
N LYS A 145 -12.96 11.23 -3.90
CA LYS A 145 -12.74 11.85 -2.56
C LYS A 145 -13.24 11.05 -1.34
N ASN A 146 -14.24 10.18 -1.52
CA ASN A 146 -14.86 9.39 -0.45
C ASN A 146 -14.55 7.88 -0.54
N VAL A 147 -13.63 7.48 -1.42
CA VAL A 147 -13.23 6.07 -1.62
C VAL A 147 -11.85 5.88 -1.00
N ASP A 148 -11.64 4.80 -0.25
CA ASP A 148 -10.30 4.45 0.21
C ASP A 148 -9.42 4.08 -0.99
N ASN A 149 -8.29 4.77 -1.16
CA ASN A 149 -7.44 4.61 -2.33
C ASN A 149 -6.00 5.12 -2.13
N LEU A 150 -5.11 4.72 -3.03
CA LEU A 150 -3.68 5.06 -3.01
C LEU A 150 -3.39 6.56 -2.89
N ALA A 151 -4.10 7.41 -3.62
CA ALA A 151 -3.91 8.86 -3.56
C ALA A 151 -4.44 9.47 -2.25
N SER A 152 -5.49 8.90 -1.65
CA SER A 152 -5.94 9.29 -0.29
C SER A 152 -4.92 8.90 0.79
N ALA A 153 -4.25 7.75 0.64
CA ALA A 153 -3.20 7.30 1.55
C ALA A 153 -1.95 8.19 1.45
N TRP A 154 -1.50 8.51 0.21
CA TRP A 154 -0.41 9.45 -0.01
C TRP A 154 -0.75 10.86 0.49
N LEU A 155 -1.95 11.40 0.25
CA LEU A 155 -2.32 12.72 0.77
C LEU A 155 -2.31 12.76 2.30
N SER A 156 -2.84 11.73 2.97
CA SER A 156 -2.77 11.63 4.43
C SER A 156 -1.33 11.59 4.96
N LYS A 157 -0.39 11.02 4.19
CA LYS A 157 1.04 11.03 4.51
C LYS A 157 1.74 12.35 4.17
N ILE A 158 1.32 13.07 3.12
CA ILE A 158 1.72 14.46 2.86
C ILE A 158 1.31 15.35 4.03
N ASP A 159 0.07 15.23 4.50
CA ASP A 159 -0.44 15.99 5.65
C ASP A 159 0.35 15.68 6.94
N GLN A 160 0.56 14.39 7.26
CA GLN A 160 1.38 13.98 8.41
C GLN A 160 2.83 14.45 8.31
N CYS A 161 3.42 14.41 7.11
CA CYS A 161 4.80 14.86 6.89
C CYS A 161 4.94 16.38 7.02
N TYR A 162 3.95 17.13 6.51
CA TYR A 162 3.89 18.58 6.62
C TYR A 162 3.74 19.05 8.08
N GLU A 163 2.81 18.46 8.84
CA GLU A 163 2.64 18.78 10.27
C GLU A 163 3.92 18.50 11.08
N LYS A 164 4.62 17.39 10.80
CA LYS A 164 5.89 17.08 11.44
C LYS A 164 7.03 18.01 10.99
N GLY A 165 7.12 18.29 9.69
CA GLY A 165 8.19 19.11 9.13
C GLY A 165 8.16 20.56 9.63
N LYS A 166 6.99 21.14 9.87
CA LYS A 166 6.87 22.47 10.53
C LYS A 166 7.53 22.53 11.92
N VAL A 167 7.73 21.39 12.59
CA VAL A 167 8.39 21.29 13.91
C VAL A 167 9.86 20.92 13.78
N PHE A 168 10.23 20.06 12.83
CA PHE A 168 11.60 19.55 12.67
C PHE A 168 12.49 20.38 11.72
N LEU A 169 11.92 21.16 10.80
CA LEU A 169 12.67 21.98 9.84
C LEU A 169 12.94 23.38 10.41
N THR A 170 14.18 23.62 10.81
CA THR A 170 14.65 24.91 11.34
C THR A 170 15.00 25.93 10.25
N SER A 171 15.35 25.48 9.05
CA SER A 171 15.69 26.32 7.90
C SER A 171 14.46 26.88 7.21
N GLU A 172 14.48 28.18 6.89
CA GLU A 172 13.42 28.84 6.12
C GLU A 172 13.29 28.25 4.70
N THR A 173 14.41 27.92 4.06
CA THR A 173 14.43 27.31 2.72
C THR A 173 13.72 25.95 2.72
N ASP A 174 14.03 25.09 3.69
CA ASP A 174 13.44 23.75 3.79
C ASP A 174 11.93 23.83 4.04
N ARG A 175 11.52 24.73 4.94
CA ARG A 175 10.11 25.02 5.21
C ARG A 175 9.40 25.52 3.96
N LYS A 176 9.98 26.47 3.23
CA LYS A 176 9.42 27.00 1.98
C LYS A 176 9.27 25.91 0.91
N THR A 177 10.27 25.04 0.72
CA THR A 177 10.16 23.90 -0.21
C THR A 177 9.04 22.94 0.21
N MET A 178 8.88 22.69 1.52
CA MET A 178 7.79 21.88 2.05
C MET A 178 6.41 22.55 1.86
N ASP A 179 6.29 23.85 2.12
CA ASP A 179 5.09 24.66 1.86
C ASP A 179 4.69 24.59 0.38
N GLU A 180 5.65 24.76 -0.53
CA GLU A 180 5.44 24.70 -1.97
C GLU A 180 4.95 23.30 -2.43
N LEU A 181 5.56 22.22 -1.93
CA LEU A 181 5.12 20.84 -2.22
C LEU A 181 3.71 20.55 -1.67
N TYR A 182 3.42 20.99 -0.45
CA TYR A 182 2.11 20.84 0.19
C TYR A 182 1.02 21.61 -0.59
N GLN A 183 1.24 22.89 -0.89
CA GLN A 183 0.29 23.74 -1.61
C GLN A 183 0.13 23.33 -3.08
N LYS A 184 1.18 22.82 -3.73
CA LYS A 184 1.09 22.22 -5.08
C LYS A 184 0.16 21.00 -5.07
N SER A 185 0.30 20.12 -4.09
CA SER A 185 -0.50 18.90 -3.95
C SER A 185 -1.98 19.23 -3.68
N HIS A 186 -2.25 19.95 -2.59
CA HIS A 186 -3.62 20.37 -2.22
C HIS A 186 -4.26 21.30 -3.25
N GLY A 187 -3.51 22.25 -3.79
CA GLY A 187 -4.00 23.22 -4.78
C GLY A 187 -4.42 22.57 -6.09
N SER A 188 -3.69 21.56 -6.55
CA SER A 188 -4.04 20.81 -7.77
C SER A 188 -5.34 20.02 -7.59
N ALA A 189 -5.50 19.32 -6.45
CA ALA A 189 -6.74 18.62 -6.12
C ALA A 189 -7.93 19.58 -5.98
N LYS A 190 -7.76 20.70 -5.28
CA LYS A 190 -8.81 21.73 -5.08
C LYS A 190 -9.25 22.36 -6.40
N LYS A 191 -8.32 22.71 -7.30
CA LYS A 191 -8.64 23.23 -8.65
C LYS A 191 -9.53 22.28 -9.45
N ILE A 192 -9.24 20.97 -9.41
CA ILE A 192 -10.02 19.96 -10.14
C ILE A 192 -11.41 19.74 -9.51
N GLN A 193 -11.51 19.77 -8.18
CA GLN A 193 -12.82 19.73 -7.47
C GLN A 193 -13.68 20.95 -7.82
N ILE A 194 -13.10 22.16 -7.82
CA ILE A 194 -13.80 23.41 -8.16
C ILE A 194 -14.24 23.39 -9.64
N LEU A 195 -13.36 23.02 -10.57
CA LEU A 195 -13.69 22.95 -12.00
C LEU A 195 -14.86 22.00 -12.26
N LYS A 196 -14.91 20.84 -11.58
CA LYS A 196 -16.05 19.91 -11.68
C LYS A 196 -17.33 20.47 -11.08
N LEU A 197 -17.27 21.13 -9.93
CA LEU A 197 -18.43 21.80 -9.35
C LEU A 197 -18.99 22.90 -10.27
N VAL A 198 -18.11 23.70 -10.89
CA VAL A 198 -18.48 24.72 -11.88
C VAL A 198 -19.11 24.11 -13.13
N MET A 199 -18.58 23.00 -13.67
CA MET A 199 -19.21 22.30 -14.80
C MET A 199 -20.61 21.76 -14.46
N ILE A 200 -20.81 21.20 -13.26
CA ILE A 200 -22.11 20.70 -12.81
C ILE A 200 -23.12 21.86 -12.66
N ILE A 201 -22.73 22.93 -11.97
CA ILE A 201 -23.59 24.12 -11.77
C ILE A 201 -23.91 24.80 -13.11
N GLY A 202 -22.92 24.96 -13.98
CA GLY A 202 -23.10 25.53 -15.32
C GLY A 202 -24.03 24.68 -16.20
N GLY A 203 -23.90 23.35 -16.14
CA GLY A 203 -24.80 22.45 -16.85
C GLY A 203 -26.25 22.54 -16.37
N PHE A 204 -26.48 22.60 -15.05
CA PHE A 204 -27.82 22.85 -14.50
C PHE A 204 -28.36 24.24 -14.88
N ALA A 205 -27.52 25.28 -14.91
CA ALA A 205 -27.92 26.61 -15.38
C ALA A 205 -28.35 26.61 -16.85
N CYS A 206 -27.64 25.89 -17.73
CA CYS A 206 -28.03 25.70 -19.14
C CYS A 206 -29.37 24.96 -19.30
N LEU A 207 -29.66 23.96 -18.45
CA LEU A 207 -30.97 23.28 -18.46
C LEU A 207 -32.10 24.21 -17.99
N LEU A 208 -31.86 25.03 -16.95
CA LEU A 208 -32.86 25.98 -16.46
C LEU A 208 -33.13 27.09 -17.48
N THR A 209 -32.12 27.64 -18.16
CA THR A 209 -32.35 28.66 -19.20
C THR A 209 -33.05 28.08 -20.42
N ALA A 210 -32.71 26.84 -20.83
CA ALA A 210 -33.44 26.16 -21.90
C ALA A 210 -34.92 25.93 -21.56
N LEU A 211 -35.22 25.49 -20.34
CA LEU A 211 -36.60 25.29 -19.87
C LEU A 211 -37.39 26.61 -19.87
N ILE A 212 -36.79 27.71 -19.39
CA ILE A 212 -37.42 29.03 -19.44
C ILE A 212 -37.74 29.44 -20.88
N LEU A 213 -36.81 29.25 -21.84
CA LEU A 213 -37.03 29.58 -23.26
C LEU A 213 -38.14 28.73 -23.92
N ILE A 214 -38.36 27.50 -23.46
CA ILE A 214 -39.45 26.62 -23.91
C ILE A 214 -40.80 27.05 -23.32
N CYS A 215 -40.82 27.53 -22.06
CA CYS A 215 -42.04 27.98 -21.38
C CYS A 215 -42.53 29.39 -21.77
N LEU A 216 -41.79 30.15 -22.57
CA LEU A 216 -42.25 31.46 -23.07
C LEU A 216 -43.39 31.28 -24.10
N PRO A 217 -44.50 32.02 -23.99
CA PRO A 217 -45.64 31.87 -24.90
C PRO A 217 -45.28 32.32 -26.33
N ARG A 218 -45.29 31.37 -27.28
CA ARG A 218 -45.09 31.66 -28.71
C ARG A 218 -46.36 32.16 -29.37
N SER A 219 -46.23 33.27 -30.09
CA SER A 219 -47.22 33.75 -31.05
C SER A 219 -46.90 33.26 -32.46
N ALA A 220 -47.85 32.58 -33.09
CA ALA A 220 -47.80 32.07 -34.46
C ALA A 220 -46.79 30.92 -34.75
N GLU A 221 -46.80 30.45 -36.00
CA GLU A 221 -46.62 29.04 -36.35
C GLU A 221 -45.22 28.70 -36.89
N GLY A 222 -44.73 27.50 -36.56
CA GLY A 222 -43.49 26.91 -37.08
C GLY A 222 -42.39 26.72 -36.03
N VAL A 223 -41.44 25.81 -36.32
CA VAL A 223 -40.22 25.64 -35.52
C VAL A 223 -39.22 26.75 -35.83
N GLY A 224 -39.07 27.69 -34.91
CA GLY A 224 -38.21 28.87 -35.09
C GLY A 224 -36.74 28.59 -34.74
N PRO A 225 -35.81 29.48 -35.12
CA PRO A 225 -34.41 29.39 -34.67
C PRO A 225 -34.26 29.29 -33.14
N LEU A 226 -35.19 29.89 -32.39
CA LEU A 226 -35.26 29.84 -30.93
C LEU A 226 -35.53 28.42 -30.36
N ASP A 227 -36.12 27.50 -31.13
CA ASP A 227 -36.33 26.12 -30.72
C ASP A 227 -35.01 25.32 -30.78
N TYR A 228 -34.25 25.50 -31.87
CA TYR A 228 -32.93 24.89 -32.03
C TYR A 228 -31.92 25.39 -30.99
N THR A 229 -31.99 26.67 -30.57
CA THR A 229 -31.15 27.15 -29.45
C THR A 229 -31.53 26.52 -28.11
N GLY A 230 -32.81 26.28 -27.85
CA GLY A 230 -33.26 25.57 -26.64
C GLY A 230 -32.74 24.13 -26.60
N MET A 231 -32.89 23.40 -27.71
CA MET A 231 -32.37 22.03 -27.83
C MET A 231 -30.83 21.96 -27.73
N GLY A 232 -30.12 22.94 -28.31
CA GLY A 232 -28.66 23.05 -28.18
C GLY A 232 -28.21 23.28 -26.73
N LEU A 233 -28.91 24.13 -25.97
CA LEU A 233 -28.65 24.36 -24.55
C LEU A 233 -28.93 23.11 -23.70
N ILE A 234 -29.95 22.31 -24.04
CA ILE A 234 -30.21 21.03 -23.37
C ILE A 234 -29.04 20.06 -23.57
N ILE A 235 -28.60 19.87 -24.83
CA ILE A 235 -27.47 18.98 -25.16
C ILE A 235 -26.19 19.43 -24.45
N ALA A 236 -25.88 20.73 -24.48
CA ALA A 236 -24.72 21.29 -23.78
C ALA A 236 -24.82 21.10 -22.26
N GLY A 237 -25.99 21.35 -21.66
CA GLY A 237 -26.23 21.17 -20.23
C GLY A 237 -26.04 19.73 -19.76
N VAL A 238 -26.59 18.76 -20.51
CA VAL A 238 -26.41 17.32 -20.22
C VAL A 238 -24.95 16.91 -20.34
N LEU A 239 -24.23 17.34 -21.38
CA LEU A 239 -22.80 17.03 -21.54
C LEU A 239 -21.96 17.59 -20.39
N LEU A 240 -22.18 18.85 -19.99
CA LEU A 240 -21.48 19.47 -18.86
C LEU A 240 -21.73 18.72 -17.54
N ILE A 241 -22.97 18.30 -17.27
CA ILE A 241 -23.33 17.49 -16.10
C ILE A 241 -22.61 16.13 -16.15
N VAL A 242 -22.64 15.43 -17.29
CA VAL A 242 -22.01 14.10 -17.45
C VAL A 242 -20.49 14.19 -17.26
N PHE A 243 -19.79 15.14 -17.87
CA PHE A 243 -18.35 15.34 -17.67
C PHE A 243 -18.01 15.83 -16.24
N GLY A 244 -18.89 16.63 -15.64
CA GLY A 244 -18.81 17.04 -14.24
C GLY A 244 -18.82 15.85 -13.27
N PHE A 245 -19.79 14.94 -13.40
CA PHE A 245 -19.91 13.75 -12.55
C PHE A 245 -18.96 12.61 -12.92
N LYS A 246 -18.42 12.55 -14.15
CA LYS A 246 -17.50 11.50 -14.62
C LYS A 246 -16.32 11.29 -13.66
N ARG A 247 -16.33 10.18 -12.92
CA ARG A 247 -15.22 9.77 -12.04
C ARG A 247 -14.10 9.14 -12.86
N LYS A 248 -12.88 9.14 -12.30
CA LYS A 248 -11.74 8.40 -12.84
C LYS A 248 -11.77 7.01 -12.20
N LYS A 249 -11.71 5.93 -13.00
CA LYS A 249 -11.78 4.57 -12.46
C LYS A 249 -10.56 4.27 -11.59
N THR A 250 -10.72 3.45 -10.56
CA THR A 250 -9.59 2.95 -9.78
C THR A 250 -8.76 1.95 -10.61
N ASN A 251 -7.49 1.76 -10.28
CA ASN A 251 -6.68 0.73 -10.96
C ASN A 251 -7.33 -0.65 -10.77
N LYS A 252 -7.85 -0.94 -9.57
CA LYS A 252 -8.58 -2.18 -9.22
C LYS A 252 -9.83 -2.35 -10.09
N GLU A 253 -10.71 -1.34 -10.15
CA GLU A 253 -11.89 -1.32 -11.03
C GLU A 253 -11.50 -1.53 -12.50
N SER A 254 -10.39 -0.93 -12.97
CA SER A 254 -9.95 -1.06 -14.36
C SER A 254 -9.44 -2.46 -14.70
N ILE A 255 -8.80 -3.15 -13.75
CA ILE A 255 -8.34 -4.54 -13.88
C ILE A 255 -9.55 -5.49 -13.80
N GLU A 256 -10.46 -5.28 -12.83
CA GLU A 256 -11.70 -6.05 -12.68
C GLU A 256 -12.62 -5.91 -13.90
N ASP A 257 -12.78 -4.70 -14.46
CA ASP A 257 -13.52 -4.48 -15.70
C ASP A 257 -12.84 -5.13 -16.91
N GLN A 258 -11.51 -5.18 -16.95
CA GLN A 258 -10.79 -5.82 -18.05
C GLN A 258 -10.92 -7.34 -17.97
N ALA A 259 -10.70 -7.93 -16.79
CA ALA A 259 -10.96 -9.35 -16.53
C ALA A 259 -12.43 -9.74 -16.83
N ARG A 260 -13.40 -8.88 -16.47
CA ARG A 260 -14.83 -9.09 -16.80
C ARG A 260 -15.08 -9.12 -18.31
N LYS A 261 -14.44 -8.23 -19.09
CA LYS A 261 -14.55 -8.24 -20.57
C LYS A 261 -13.86 -9.45 -21.18
N ASP A 262 -12.68 -9.81 -20.70
CA ASP A 262 -11.88 -10.88 -21.27
C ASP A 262 -12.49 -12.25 -20.96
N LYS A 263 -13.03 -12.43 -19.74
CA LYS A 263 -13.93 -13.55 -19.43
C LYS A 263 -15.14 -13.56 -20.37
N LYS A 264 -15.82 -12.43 -20.60
CA LYS A 264 -16.95 -12.42 -21.55
C LYS A 264 -16.52 -12.90 -22.95
N LYS A 265 -15.36 -12.46 -23.47
CA LYS A 265 -14.83 -12.96 -24.76
C LYS A 265 -14.51 -14.45 -24.75
N GLU A 266 -14.19 -15.02 -23.59
CA GLU A 266 -13.96 -16.46 -23.42
C GLU A 266 -15.28 -17.22 -23.42
N ASP A 267 -16.26 -16.76 -22.64
CA ASP A 267 -17.63 -17.29 -22.61
C ASP A 267 -18.29 -17.23 -24.01
N ASP A 268 -18.23 -16.06 -24.68
CA ASP A 268 -18.73 -15.84 -26.06
C ASP A 268 -18.04 -16.79 -27.07
N ARG A 269 -16.71 -16.99 -26.95
CA ARG A 269 -15.94 -17.90 -27.83
C ARG A 269 -16.24 -19.37 -27.57
N LYS A 270 -16.46 -19.75 -26.31
CA LYS A 270 -16.87 -21.11 -25.94
C LYS A 270 -18.23 -21.43 -26.55
N TYR A 271 -19.18 -20.52 -26.43
CA TYR A 271 -20.50 -20.65 -27.06
C TYR A 271 -20.42 -20.83 -28.59
N GLU A 272 -19.61 -20.03 -29.30
CA GLU A 272 -19.40 -20.20 -30.74
C GLU A 272 -18.73 -21.53 -31.12
N LEU A 273 -17.84 -22.07 -30.27
CA LEU A 273 -17.23 -23.39 -30.48
C LEU A 273 -18.25 -24.52 -30.25
N GLU A 274 -19.08 -24.40 -29.22
CA GLU A 274 -20.12 -25.36 -28.83
C GLU A 274 -21.25 -25.40 -29.86
N LYS A 275 -21.68 -24.23 -30.35
CA LYS A 275 -22.60 -24.08 -31.48
C LYS A 275 -22.07 -24.77 -32.74
N LYS A 276 -20.80 -24.56 -33.11
CA LYS A 276 -20.19 -25.22 -34.28
C LYS A 276 -20.08 -26.74 -34.15
N LYS A 277 -19.91 -27.28 -32.94
CA LYS A 277 -19.95 -28.74 -32.73
C LYS A 277 -21.33 -29.31 -33.03
N LEU A 278 -22.39 -28.62 -32.60
CA LEU A 278 -23.77 -29.02 -32.89
C LEU A 278 -24.06 -28.92 -34.39
N GLU A 279 -23.65 -27.84 -35.06
CA GLU A 279 -23.78 -27.69 -36.51
C GLU A 279 -23.08 -28.81 -37.29
N ILE A 280 -21.87 -29.22 -36.86
CA ILE A 280 -21.15 -30.35 -37.46
C ILE A 280 -21.84 -31.70 -37.19
N GLN A 281 -22.41 -31.91 -35.99
CA GLN A 281 -23.21 -33.11 -35.71
C GLN A 281 -24.55 -33.16 -36.46
N GLU A 282 -25.07 -32.02 -36.91
CA GLU A 282 -26.31 -31.94 -37.70
C GLU A 282 -26.03 -32.09 -39.22
N GLU A 283 -24.86 -31.66 -39.71
CA GLU A 283 -24.38 -32.02 -41.07
C GLU A 283 -23.89 -33.48 -41.16
N GLN A 284 -23.29 -34.02 -40.10
CA GLN A 284 -22.91 -35.43 -39.98
C GLN A 284 -24.09 -36.26 -39.48
N GLY A 285 -25.09 -36.44 -40.35
CA GLY A 285 -26.17 -37.40 -40.14
C GLY A 285 -25.63 -38.80 -39.75
N PRO A 286 -26.42 -39.60 -39.00
CA PRO A 286 -25.91 -40.74 -38.24
C PRO A 286 -25.13 -41.71 -39.13
N ALA A 287 -23.83 -41.81 -38.89
CA ALA A 287 -23.00 -42.87 -39.41
C ALA A 287 -23.39 -44.17 -38.68
N ASP A 288 -23.62 -45.24 -39.45
CA ASP A 288 -24.08 -46.51 -38.93
C ASP A 288 -23.05 -47.09 -37.94
N ALA A 289 -23.51 -47.39 -36.72
CA ALA A 289 -22.74 -48.15 -35.75
C ALA A 289 -23.01 -49.64 -36.00
N GLU A 290 -22.19 -50.27 -36.84
CA GLU A 290 -22.10 -51.73 -36.87
C GLU A 290 -21.34 -52.20 -35.61
N GLU A 291 -21.91 -53.18 -34.94
CA GLU A 291 -21.40 -53.75 -33.69
C GLU A 291 -20.32 -54.80 -34.02
N GLU A 292 -19.09 -54.59 -33.56
CA GLU A 292 -18.10 -55.67 -33.37
C GLU A 292 -17.81 -55.78 -31.86
N GLU A 293 -18.61 -56.61 -31.19
CA GLU A 293 -18.33 -57.11 -29.84
C GLU A 293 -17.28 -58.22 -29.93
N GLU A 294 -16.01 -57.91 -29.65
CA GLU A 294 -15.03 -58.91 -29.21
C GLU A 294 -14.90 -58.81 -27.68
N GLU A 295 -15.71 -59.59 -26.97
CA GLU A 295 -15.41 -59.99 -25.60
C GLU A 295 -14.22 -60.98 -25.62
N ASP A 296 -13.21 -60.74 -24.78
CA ASP A 296 -12.28 -61.78 -24.34
C ASP A 296 -11.89 -61.48 -22.88
N GLU A 297 -11.72 -62.54 -22.08
CA GLU A 297 -11.84 -62.49 -20.62
C GLU A 297 -10.53 -62.16 -19.86
N GLU A 298 -10.71 -61.84 -18.57
CA GLU A 298 -9.83 -62.00 -17.40
C GLU A 298 -8.29 -62.15 -17.60
N ASP A 299 -7.53 -61.31 -16.88
CA ASP A 299 -6.68 -61.83 -15.79
C ASP A 299 -6.26 -60.70 -14.80
N ASP A 300 -6.29 -61.03 -13.49
CA ASP A 300 -5.77 -60.17 -12.41
C ASP A 300 -4.26 -60.41 -12.22
N GLU A 301 -3.44 -59.36 -12.06
CA GLU A 301 -2.16 -59.50 -11.34
C GLU A 301 -1.74 -58.23 -10.59
N GLU A 302 -1.62 -58.33 -9.26
CA GLU A 302 -1.04 -57.28 -8.40
C GLU A 302 0.49 -57.29 -8.51
N ALA A 303 1.11 -56.12 -8.70
CA ALA A 303 2.55 -55.95 -8.51
C ALA A 303 2.87 -54.56 -7.93
N GLU A 304 3.69 -54.52 -6.87
CA GLU A 304 4.14 -53.29 -6.22
C GLU A 304 5.43 -52.70 -6.86
N ASP A 305 5.96 -51.68 -6.18
CA ASP A 305 7.33 -51.16 -6.17
C ASP A 305 7.76 -49.93 -7.01
N GLU A 306 8.61 -49.15 -6.33
CA GLU A 306 9.26 -47.87 -6.65
C GLU A 306 10.63 -48.07 -7.39
N PRO A 307 11.52 -47.07 -7.60
CA PRO A 307 11.35 -45.62 -7.85
C PRO A 307 12.27 -45.05 -8.97
N ASP A 308 12.14 -43.74 -9.21
CA ASP A 308 13.15 -42.75 -9.68
C ASP A 308 14.06 -43.09 -10.90
N LYS A 309 14.06 -42.16 -11.89
CA LYS A 309 15.33 -41.61 -12.42
C LYS A 309 15.19 -40.26 -13.17
N LYS A 310 15.77 -39.23 -12.54
CA LYS A 310 16.69 -38.23 -13.15
C LYS A 310 16.25 -37.43 -14.39
N ALA A 311 15.84 -36.19 -14.09
CA ALA A 311 16.52 -34.94 -14.48
C ALA A 311 17.07 -34.74 -15.92
N LYS A 312 16.67 -33.63 -16.55
CA LYS A 312 17.52 -32.92 -17.51
C LYS A 312 17.48 -31.39 -17.36
N LYS A 313 18.47 -30.86 -16.64
CA LYS A 313 18.81 -29.43 -16.58
C LYS A 313 19.30 -28.99 -17.96
N LYS A 314 18.74 -27.92 -18.55
CA LYS A 314 19.38 -27.19 -19.65
C LYS A 314 19.24 -25.68 -19.44
N SER A 315 20.25 -25.10 -18.81
CA SER A 315 20.57 -23.69 -18.94
C SER A 315 21.05 -23.41 -20.37
N VAL A 316 20.65 -22.27 -20.92
CA VAL A 316 21.33 -21.61 -22.04
C VAL A 316 21.44 -20.14 -21.66
N ASP A 317 22.63 -19.75 -21.22
CA ASP A 317 23.08 -18.36 -21.35
C ASP A 317 23.42 -18.14 -22.84
N GLU A 318 22.97 -17.02 -23.41
CA GLU A 318 23.55 -16.50 -24.65
C GLU A 318 23.60 -14.97 -24.56
N SER A 319 24.81 -14.42 -24.60
CA SER A 319 25.10 -13.02 -24.30
C SER A 319 26.14 -12.44 -25.26
N THR A 320 25.69 -11.54 -26.13
CA THR A 320 26.45 -10.64 -27.03
C THR A 320 25.50 -9.47 -27.35
N GLU A 321 25.90 -8.20 -27.36
CA GLU A 321 26.65 -7.50 -28.43
C GLU A 321 25.96 -7.64 -29.81
N GLU A 322 25.65 -6.61 -30.60
CA GLU A 322 25.84 -5.14 -30.54
C GLU A 322 24.75 -4.48 -31.48
N LYS A 323 24.61 -3.17 -31.78
CA LYS A 323 25.47 -1.96 -31.66
C LYS A 323 24.61 -0.66 -31.57
N GLU A 324 25.25 0.48 -31.86
CA GLU A 324 24.77 1.85 -32.13
C GLU A 324 23.45 1.98 -32.94
N ASN A 325 22.55 2.87 -32.50
CA ASN A 325 22.31 4.20 -33.13
C ASN A 325 21.44 5.11 -32.24
#